data_AF-A0A953RD39-F1
#
_entry.id   AF-A0A953RD39-F1
#
_cell.length_a   1.000
_cell.length_b   1.000
_cell.length_c   1.000
_cell.angle_alpha   90.00
_cell.angle_beta   90.00
_cell.angle_gamma   90.00
#
_symmetry.space_group_name_H-M   'P 1'
#
loop_
_entity.id
_entity.type
_entity.pdbx_description
1 polymer ?
#
loop_
_entity_poly.entity_id
_entity_poly.type
_entity_poly.pdbx_seq_one_letter_code
_entity_poly.pdbx_strand_id
1 'polypeptide(L)'
;MRFVTSTICILAVCMANGYAQTKAPKALVDLEMMTWPELKKAMEEGKTTALIYNGGTETRGPQNVNGGHTLMAHRTVIAIAEKLGDAIAAPVMPFSPNNANANLPGTIGLTAPLYASLNEQVAEQMIKNGFKNVVLMGDHGGGQKELGEVARKLGEKYASAGIRVVYCDEVYEKANADFDKYLAAHGMPLSSHAGIADTSEMLYLGGDLGWVRKELVATALGDPVRKPGEPRDPNARRVNNGITGDARPSTAALGKRLFDMKVEYAVNQIHRLLGGGKPAGTQQ
;
A
#
# COMPACT_ATOMS: atom_id res chain seq x y z
N MET A 1 5.80 13.13 -87.70
CA MET A 1 6.88 12.95 -86.71
C MET A 1 6.56 13.83 -85.51
N ARG A 2 6.69 13.30 -84.29
CA ARG A 2 6.40 13.88 -82.95
C ARG A 2 4.98 13.65 -82.40
N PHE A 3 4.86 12.55 -81.67
CA PHE A 3 3.83 12.32 -80.64
C PHE A 3 4.17 13.17 -79.41
N VAL A 4 3.18 13.86 -78.83
CA VAL A 4 3.27 14.51 -77.52
C VAL A 4 2.37 13.74 -76.57
N THR A 5 2.97 12.98 -75.67
CA THR A 5 2.30 12.30 -74.56
C THR A 5 2.10 13.29 -73.41
N SER A 6 0.85 13.63 -73.10
CA SER A 6 0.47 14.35 -71.89
C SER A 6 0.30 13.36 -70.73
N THR A 7 1.21 13.41 -69.77
CA THR A 7 1.11 12.67 -68.51
C THR A 7 0.17 13.44 -67.56
N ILE A 8 -0.98 12.86 -67.24
CA ILE A 8 -1.88 13.35 -66.18
C ILE A 8 -1.40 12.75 -64.85
N CYS A 9 -0.79 13.56 -63.99
CA CYS A 9 -0.51 13.18 -62.60
C CYS A 9 -1.79 13.34 -61.76
N ILE A 10 -2.42 12.23 -61.40
CA ILE A 10 -3.47 12.19 -60.38
C ILE A 10 -2.80 12.20 -59.01
N LEU A 11 -2.82 13.36 -58.33
CA LEU A 11 -2.44 13.46 -56.92
C LEU A 11 -3.56 12.87 -56.06
N ALA A 12 -3.35 11.64 -55.58
CA ALA A 12 -4.18 11.04 -54.54
C ALA A 12 -3.85 11.69 -53.19
N VAL A 13 -4.75 12.53 -52.69
CA VAL A 13 -4.68 13.06 -51.32
C VAL A 13 -5.21 11.99 -50.38
N CYS A 14 -4.32 11.21 -49.77
CA CYS A 14 -4.66 10.33 -48.66
C CYS A 14 -4.81 11.18 -47.38
N MET A 15 -6.05 11.48 -46.99
CA MET A 15 -6.33 12.01 -45.65
C MET A 15 -6.16 10.88 -44.61
N ALA A 16 -5.00 10.84 -43.96
CA ALA A 16 -4.79 10.01 -42.79
C ALA A 16 -5.47 10.67 -41.58
N ASN A 17 -6.66 10.19 -41.22
CA ASN A 17 -7.28 10.50 -39.92
C ASN A 17 -6.49 9.78 -38.82
N GLY A 18 -5.42 10.42 -38.35
CA GLY A 18 -4.73 10.02 -37.13
C GLY A 18 -5.61 10.35 -35.92
N TYR A 19 -6.47 9.42 -35.52
CA TYR A 19 -7.01 9.45 -34.15
C TYR A 19 -5.85 9.19 -33.21
N ALA A 20 -5.31 10.24 -32.61
CA ALA A 20 -4.45 10.10 -31.44
C ALA A 20 -5.26 9.35 -30.38
N GLN A 21 -4.86 8.13 -30.06
CA GLN A 21 -5.36 7.43 -28.87
C GLN A 21 -4.90 8.24 -27.64
N THR A 22 -5.73 9.16 -27.19
CA THR A 22 -5.60 9.73 -25.85
C THR A 22 -5.77 8.56 -24.88
N LYS A 23 -4.72 8.20 -24.12
CA LYS A 23 -4.85 7.27 -23.00
C LYS A 23 -6.04 7.75 -22.18
N ALA A 24 -7.03 6.88 -21.97
CA ALA A 24 -8.15 7.19 -21.10
C ALA A 24 -7.59 7.71 -19.77
N PRO A 25 -8.14 8.81 -19.21
CA PRO A 25 -7.69 9.32 -17.93
C PRO A 25 -7.79 8.19 -16.89
N LYS A 26 -6.74 8.06 -16.07
CA LYS A 26 -6.71 7.09 -14.97
C LYS A 26 -7.95 7.30 -14.10
N ALA A 27 -8.65 6.23 -13.74
CA ALA A 27 -9.84 6.35 -12.91
C ALA A 27 -9.47 7.03 -11.58
N LEU A 28 -10.24 8.05 -11.18
CA LEU A 28 -10.06 8.71 -9.89
C LEU A 28 -10.56 7.76 -8.79
N VAL A 29 -9.64 7.24 -7.99
CA VAL A 29 -9.93 6.27 -6.91
C VAL A 29 -9.55 6.77 -5.52
N ASP A 30 -8.97 7.96 -5.44
CA ASP A 30 -8.54 8.61 -4.20
C ASP A 30 -9.68 9.44 -3.63
N LEU A 31 -10.28 9.00 -2.51
CA LEU A 31 -11.45 9.66 -1.93
C LEU A 31 -11.16 11.12 -1.54
N GLU A 32 -9.94 11.44 -1.08
CA GLU A 32 -9.58 12.82 -0.66
C GLU A 32 -9.57 13.80 -1.84
N MET A 33 -9.44 13.28 -3.06
CA MET A 33 -9.40 14.04 -4.30
C MET A 33 -10.75 14.05 -5.03
N MET A 34 -11.79 13.43 -4.47
CA MET A 34 -13.13 13.36 -5.05
C MET A 34 -14.07 14.36 -4.40
N THR A 35 -14.87 15.03 -5.22
CA THR A 35 -16.09 15.70 -4.75
C THR A 35 -17.19 14.66 -4.47
N TRP A 36 -18.14 14.96 -3.59
CA TRP A 36 -19.23 14.02 -3.29
C TRP A 36 -20.06 13.61 -4.54
N PRO A 37 -20.29 14.46 -5.56
CA PRO A 37 -20.97 14.02 -6.79
C PRO A 37 -20.13 13.04 -7.62
N GLU A 38 -18.81 13.21 -7.67
CA GLU A 38 -17.91 12.27 -8.36
C GLU A 38 -17.91 10.91 -7.68
N LEU A 39 -17.89 10.88 -6.33
CA LEU A 39 -18.01 9.64 -5.58
C LEU A 39 -19.35 8.95 -5.88
N LYS A 40 -20.45 9.69 -5.79
CA LYS A 40 -21.79 9.15 -6.07
C LYS A 40 -21.87 8.54 -7.48
N LYS A 41 -21.37 9.26 -8.48
CA LYS A 41 -21.29 8.77 -9.87
C LYS A 41 -20.44 7.50 -9.97
N ALA A 42 -19.26 7.48 -9.34
CA ALA A 42 -18.38 6.32 -9.38
C ALA A 42 -19.04 5.08 -8.76
N MET A 43 -19.82 5.26 -7.69
CA MET A 43 -20.60 4.18 -7.07
C MET A 43 -21.73 3.68 -7.99
N GLU A 44 -22.42 4.59 -8.68
CA GLU A 44 -23.42 4.24 -9.71
C GLU A 44 -22.78 3.50 -10.91
N GLU A 45 -21.52 3.79 -11.21
CA GLU A 45 -20.70 3.12 -12.25
C GLU A 45 -20.01 1.83 -11.75
N GLY A 46 -20.32 1.37 -10.53
CA GLY A 46 -19.88 0.06 -10.04
C GLY A 46 -18.69 0.07 -9.07
N LYS A 47 -18.28 1.22 -8.54
CA LYS A 47 -17.36 1.25 -7.40
C LYS A 47 -18.09 0.81 -6.13
N THR A 48 -17.89 -0.44 -5.70
CA THR A 48 -18.61 -1.05 -4.56
C THR A 48 -17.73 -1.34 -3.34
N THR A 49 -16.41 -1.19 -3.48
CA THR A 49 -15.43 -1.58 -2.47
C THR A 49 -14.71 -0.37 -1.89
N ALA A 50 -14.71 -0.22 -0.57
CA ALA A 50 -13.91 0.77 0.15
C ALA A 50 -12.65 0.12 0.73
N LEU A 51 -11.48 0.73 0.50
CA LEU A 51 -10.22 0.31 1.09
C LEU A 51 -9.84 1.27 2.21
N ILE A 52 -9.78 0.77 3.44
CA ILE A 52 -9.30 1.50 4.61
C ILE A 52 -7.90 0.99 4.93
N TYR A 53 -6.89 1.79 4.58
CA TYR A 53 -5.49 1.47 4.80
C TYR A 53 -4.93 2.32 5.94
N ASN A 54 -4.43 1.67 6.98
CA ASN A 54 -3.78 2.32 8.12
C ASN A 54 -2.27 2.44 7.89
N GLY A 55 -1.74 3.64 8.06
CA GLY A 55 -0.30 3.91 8.03
C GLY A 55 0.28 3.95 9.44
N GLY A 56 0.99 5.04 9.73
CA GLY A 56 1.62 5.28 11.02
C GLY A 56 2.64 6.40 10.95
N THR A 57 2.75 7.16 12.03
CA THR A 57 3.80 8.17 12.20
C THR A 57 4.77 7.65 13.26
N GLU A 58 5.98 7.32 12.85
CA GLU A 58 6.94 6.60 13.68
C GLU A 58 8.38 6.98 13.33
N THR A 59 9.20 7.14 14.37
CA THR A 59 10.65 7.35 14.23
C THR A 59 11.31 6.22 13.42
N ARG A 60 11.99 6.57 12.32
CA ARG A 60 12.46 5.58 11.34
C ARG A 60 13.92 5.79 10.92
N GLY A 61 14.80 5.77 11.91
CA GLY A 61 16.21 6.06 11.69
C GLY A 61 16.48 7.52 11.36
N PRO A 62 17.76 7.92 11.25
CA PRO A 62 18.14 9.27 10.83
C PRO A 62 17.83 9.54 9.35
N GLN A 63 17.71 8.50 8.53
CA GLN A 63 17.64 8.61 7.08
C GLN A 63 16.22 8.76 6.52
N ASN A 64 15.19 8.25 7.19
CA ASN A 64 13.81 8.29 6.68
C ASN A 64 12.96 9.32 7.41
N VAL A 65 11.96 9.89 6.72
CA VAL A 65 10.93 10.72 7.37
C VAL A 65 9.99 9.89 8.25
N ASN A 66 9.49 10.48 9.34
CA ASN A 66 8.62 9.79 10.30
C ASN A 66 7.27 9.34 9.72
N GLY A 67 6.80 10.01 8.66
CA GLY A 67 5.55 9.67 7.99
C GLY A 67 5.64 8.47 7.02
N GLY A 68 6.75 7.72 7.03
CA GLY A 68 7.03 6.64 6.07
C GLY A 68 5.84 5.72 5.82
N HIS A 69 5.27 5.10 6.86
CA HIS A 69 4.12 4.19 6.70
C HIS A 69 2.91 4.86 6.06
N THR A 70 2.55 6.07 6.49
CA THR A 70 1.42 6.81 5.91
C THR A 70 1.65 7.14 4.43
N LEU A 71 2.85 7.60 4.09
CA LEU A 71 3.22 8.00 2.73
C LEU A 71 3.28 6.80 1.77
N MET A 72 3.84 5.68 2.23
CA MET A 72 3.90 4.43 1.46
C MET A 72 2.50 3.82 1.31
N ALA A 73 1.74 3.69 2.41
CA ALA A 73 0.37 3.18 2.40
C ALA A 73 -0.53 3.93 1.41
N HIS A 74 -0.39 5.26 1.31
CA HIS A 74 -1.16 6.05 0.35
C HIS A 74 -0.83 5.67 -1.11
N ARG A 75 0.44 5.43 -1.45
CA ARG A 75 0.78 5.00 -2.82
C ARG A 75 0.32 3.57 -3.08
N THR A 76 0.42 2.70 -2.08
CA THR A 76 0.03 1.30 -2.16
C THR A 76 -1.48 1.13 -2.30
N VAL A 77 -2.29 1.81 -1.48
CA VAL A 77 -3.77 1.71 -1.55
C VAL A 77 -4.32 2.20 -2.88
N ILE A 78 -3.75 3.25 -3.47
CA ILE A 78 -4.15 3.76 -4.77
C ILE A 78 -3.86 2.73 -5.87
N ALA A 79 -2.67 2.13 -5.85
CA ALA A 79 -2.32 1.09 -6.82
C ALA A 79 -3.19 -0.17 -6.68
N ILE A 80 -3.58 -0.54 -5.46
CA ILE A 80 -4.53 -1.63 -5.20
C ILE A 80 -5.91 -1.27 -5.76
N ALA A 81 -6.44 -0.08 -5.45
CA ALA A 81 -7.77 0.35 -5.89
C ALA A 81 -7.89 0.40 -7.43
N GLU A 82 -6.83 0.87 -8.09
CA GLU A 82 -6.74 0.90 -9.56
C GLU A 82 -6.75 -0.50 -10.18
N LYS A 83 -6.03 -1.46 -9.57
CA LYS A 83 -5.98 -2.84 -10.05
C LYS A 83 -7.27 -3.62 -9.81
N LEU A 84 -7.95 -3.37 -8.68
CA LEU A 84 -9.25 -3.99 -8.39
C LEU A 84 -10.35 -3.49 -9.35
N GLY A 85 -10.28 -2.22 -9.75
CA GLY A 85 -11.21 -1.63 -10.72
C GLY A 85 -12.57 -1.23 -10.13
N ASP A 86 -13.02 -1.87 -9.06
CA ASP A 86 -14.30 -1.59 -8.35
C ASP A 86 -14.11 -0.89 -6.99
N ALA A 87 -12.89 -0.45 -6.68
CA ALA A 87 -12.53 0.06 -5.37
C ALA A 87 -12.25 1.57 -5.34
N ILE A 88 -12.46 2.17 -4.17
CA ILE A 88 -12.09 3.53 -3.76
C ILE A 88 -11.21 3.43 -2.51
N ALA A 89 -10.09 4.15 -2.51
CA ALA A 89 -9.21 4.30 -1.36
C ALA A 89 -9.74 5.40 -0.43
N ALA A 90 -10.00 5.05 0.83
CA ALA A 90 -10.29 6.02 1.89
C ALA A 90 -9.01 6.75 2.34
N PRO A 91 -9.11 7.90 3.04
CA PRO A 91 -7.97 8.58 3.62
C PRO A 91 -7.12 7.64 4.47
N VAL A 92 -5.80 7.69 4.30
CA VAL A 92 -4.88 6.87 5.08
C VAL A 92 -4.80 7.43 6.49
N MET A 93 -5.11 6.59 7.49
CA MET A 93 -4.99 6.99 8.89
C MET A 93 -3.51 7.02 9.32
N PRO A 94 -2.99 8.14 9.85
CA PRO A 94 -1.57 8.29 10.14
C PRO A 94 -1.15 7.72 11.50
N PHE A 95 -1.91 6.78 12.04
CA PHE A 95 -1.78 6.29 13.41
C PHE A 95 -1.73 4.77 13.46
N SER A 96 -1.00 4.23 14.44
CA SER A 96 -0.92 2.80 14.75
C SER A 96 -0.77 2.59 16.26
N PRO A 97 -1.03 1.38 16.78
CA PRO A 97 -0.60 0.99 18.11
C PRO A 97 0.93 1.04 18.25
N ASN A 98 1.41 2.08 18.90
CA ASN A 98 2.85 2.34 19.12
C ASN A 98 3.02 3.31 20.31
N ASN A 99 4.26 3.48 20.80
CA ASN A 99 4.56 4.40 21.90
C ASN A 99 5.72 5.34 21.54
N ALA A 100 5.57 6.61 21.90
CA ALA A 100 6.63 7.59 21.74
C ALA A 100 7.81 7.34 22.70
N ASN A 101 9.01 7.68 22.24
CA ASN A 101 10.22 7.63 23.04
C ASN A 101 10.91 9.00 22.96
N ALA A 102 11.13 9.65 24.10
CA ALA A 102 11.77 10.97 24.14
C ALA A 102 13.21 10.96 23.57
N ASN A 103 13.90 9.81 23.60
CA ASN A 103 15.22 9.66 23.00
C ASN A 103 15.18 9.48 21.47
N LEU A 104 14.00 9.17 20.93
CA LEU A 104 13.76 8.92 19.50
C LEU A 104 12.45 9.61 19.09
N PRO A 105 12.41 10.95 19.10
CA PRO A 105 11.18 11.71 18.87
C PRO A 105 10.67 11.55 17.44
N GLY A 106 9.35 11.51 17.28
CA GLY A 106 8.72 11.39 15.97
C GLY A 106 7.47 10.52 15.95
N THR A 107 7.41 9.51 16.82
CA THR A 107 6.26 8.61 16.91
C THR A 107 5.03 9.27 17.49
N ILE A 108 3.89 9.07 16.84
CA ILE A 108 2.55 9.40 17.33
C ILE A 108 1.72 8.11 17.33
N GLY A 109 1.61 7.49 18.48
CA GLY A 109 0.91 6.22 18.65
C GLY A 109 -0.42 6.36 19.36
N LEU A 110 -1.34 5.44 19.05
CA LEU A 110 -2.60 5.27 19.78
C LEU A 110 -2.54 4.03 20.67
N THR A 111 -3.42 3.96 21.66
CA THR A 111 -3.67 2.69 22.35
C THR A 111 -4.41 1.73 21.41
N ALA A 112 -4.19 0.43 21.54
CA ALA A 112 -4.90 -0.59 20.76
C ALA A 112 -6.45 -0.44 20.83
N PRO A 113 -7.07 -0.21 22.00
CA PRO A 113 -8.52 0.01 22.07
C PRO A 113 -9.02 1.24 21.30
N LEU A 114 -8.28 2.34 21.34
CA LEU A 114 -8.65 3.56 20.61
C LEU A 114 -8.48 3.37 19.10
N TYR A 115 -7.39 2.71 18.69
CA TYR A 115 -7.15 2.37 17.28
C TYR A 115 -8.24 1.46 16.70
N ALA A 116 -8.68 0.44 17.45
CA ALA A 116 -9.79 -0.42 17.06
C ALA A 116 -11.10 0.37 16.95
N SER A 117 -11.41 1.21 17.95
CA SER A 117 -12.64 2.03 17.97
C SER A 117 -12.68 3.07 16.84
N LEU A 118 -11.53 3.62 16.46
CA LEU A 118 -11.39 4.52 15.31
C LEU A 118 -11.70 3.77 14.01
N ASN A 119 -11.05 2.63 13.78
CA ASN A 119 -11.24 1.81 12.58
C ASN A 119 -12.68 1.30 12.44
N GLU A 120 -13.31 0.92 13.56
CA GLU A 120 -14.71 0.52 13.58
C GLU A 120 -15.62 1.65 13.08
N GLN A 121 -15.46 2.85 13.63
CA GLN A 121 -16.27 4.01 13.22
C GLN A 121 -16.03 4.40 11.77
N VAL A 122 -14.77 4.39 11.29
CA VAL A 122 -14.45 4.69 9.89
C VAL A 122 -15.09 3.67 8.95
N ALA A 123 -14.98 2.37 9.25
CA ALA A 123 -15.61 1.31 8.47
C ALA A 123 -17.14 1.48 8.41
N GLU A 124 -17.78 1.81 9.53
CA GLU A 124 -19.22 2.08 9.56
C GLU A 124 -19.61 3.33 8.75
N GLN A 125 -18.77 4.38 8.74
CA GLN A 125 -19.00 5.52 7.84
C GLN A 125 -18.89 5.13 6.37
N MET A 126 -17.94 4.26 5.99
CA MET A 126 -17.87 3.76 4.61
C MET A 126 -19.11 2.94 4.25
N ILE A 127 -19.60 2.10 5.16
CA ILE A 127 -20.88 1.39 4.97
C ILE A 127 -22.04 2.38 4.79
N LYS A 128 -22.11 3.43 5.62
CA LYS A 128 -23.15 4.47 5.55
C LYS A 128 -23.11 5.27 4.26
N ASN A 129 -21.92 5.48 3.67
CA ASN A 129 -21.77 6.08 2.35
C ASN A 129 -22.29 5.18 1.21
N GLY A 130 -22.54 3.89 1.47
CA GLY A 130 -23.22 2.96 0.56
C GLY A 130 -22.33 1.84 0.01
N PHE A 131 -21.07 1.75 0.44
CA PHE A 131 -20.17 0.67 0.02
C PHE A 131 -20.69 -0.71 0.49
N LYS A 132 -20.50 -1.72 -0.35
CA LYS A 132 -20.93 -3.11 -0.09
C LYS A 132 -19.81 -3.99 0.41
N ASN A 133 -18.58 -3.64 0.08
CA ASN A 133 -17.39 -4.28 0.61
C ASN A 133 -16.53 -3.22 1.31
N VAL A 134 -16.05 -3.52 2.51
CA VAL A 134 -15.07 -2.71 3.23
C VAL A 134 -13.87 -3.60 3.56
N VAL A 135 -12.69 -3.17 3.13
CA VAL A 135 -11.44 -3.91 3.36
C VAL A 135 -10.56 -3.09 4.30
N LEU A 136 -10.24 -3.67 5.46
CA LEU A 136 -9.29 -3.12 6.41
C LEU A 136 -7.90 -3.71 6.14
N MET A 137 -6.87 -2.86 6.17
CA MET A 137 -5.47 -3.26 6.01
C MET A 137 -4.53 -2.24 6.67
N GLY A 138 -3.26 -2.58 6.87
CA GLY A 138 -2.30 -1.71 7.56
C GLY A 138 -0.85 -1.92 7.14
N ASP A 139 -0.04 -0.85 7.16
CA ASP A 139 1.38 -0.85 6.71
C ASP A 139 2.36 -0.93 7.89
N HIS A 140 1.85 -1.07 9.12
CA HIS A 140 2.62 -1.08 10.35
C HIS A 140 2.35 -2.36 11.16
N GLY A 141 3.37 -2.90 11.83
CA GLY A 141 3.25 -4.18 12.54
C GLY A 141 2.30 -4.16 13.73
N GLY A 142 2.24 -3.05 14.47
CA GLY A 142 1.19 -2.80 15.47
C GLY A 142 -0.14 -2.47 14.80
N GLY A 143 -1.25 -3.02 15.30
CA GLY A 143 -2.60 -2.78 14.78
C GLY A 143 -3.19 -3.92 13.95
N GLN A 144 -2.37 -4.87 13.49
CA GLN A 144 -2.80 -5.96 12.61
C GLN A 144 -3.90 -6.82 13.29
N LYS A 145 -3.71 -7.18 14.57
CA LYS A 145 -4.70 -7.91 15.37
C LYS A 145 -6.01 -7.13 15.50
N GLU A 146 -5.92 -5.84 15.84
CA GLU A 146 -7.08 -4.98 16.04
C GLU A 146 -7.91 -4.83 14.75
N LEU A 147 -7.25 -4.69 13.58
CA LEU A 147 -7.92 -4.64 12.28
C LEU A 147 -8.67 -5.94 11.98
N GLY A 148 -8.05 -7.10 12.25
CA GLY A 148 -8.69 -8.40 12.09
C GLY A 148 -9.92 -8.57 12.99
N GLU A 149 -9.83 -8.15 14.25
CA GLU A 149 -10.93 -8.21 15.21
C GLU A 149 -12.09 -7.28 14.82
N VAL A 150 -11.80 -6.06 14.38
CA VAL A 150 -12.80 -5.12 13.87
C VAL A 150 -13.48 -5.67 12.61
N ALA A 151 -12.70 -6.19 11.66
CA ALA A 151 -13.24 -6.77 10.43
C ALA A 151 -14.21 -7.92 10.73
N ARG A 152 -13.81 -8.85 11.62
CA ARG A 152 -14.67 -9.96 12.05
C ARG A 152 -15.95 -9.46 12.71
N LYS A 153 -15.84 -8.55 13.68
CA LYS A 153 -16.98 -7.97 14.41
C LYS A 153 -17.99 -7.33 13.44
N LEU A 154 -17.52 -6.49 12.53
CA LEU A 154 -18.38 -5.79 11.57
C LEU A 154 -18.90 -6.71 10.48
N GLY A 155 -18.11 -7.69 10.04
CA GLY A 155 -18.53 -8.73 9.11
C GLY A 155 -19.73 -9.50 9.65
N GLU A 156 -19.67 -9.94 10.92
CA GLU A 156 -20.80 -10.59 11.62
C GLU A 156 -22.02 -9.66 11.73
N LYS A 157 -21.79 -8.40 12.14
CA LYS A 157 -22.86 -7.41 12.34
C LYS A 157 -23.64 -7.08 11.07
N TYR A 158 -22.95 -6.97 9.93
CA TYR A 158 -23.53 -6.49 8.68
C TYR A 158 -23.81 -7.59 7.63
N ALA A 159 -23.52 -8.86 7.95
CA ALA A 159 -23.74 -10.00 7.05
C ALA A 159 -25.19 -10.11 6.55
N SER A 160 -26.19 -9.91 7.43
CA SER A 160 -27.61 -9.99 7.06
C SER A 160 -28.06 -8.88 6.09
N ALA A 161 -27.29 -7.79 6.01
CA ALA A 161 -27.49 -6.70 5.05
C ALA A 161 -26.72 -6.92 3.72
N GLY A 162 -26.07 -8.08 3.55
CA GLY A 162 -25.27 -8.40 2.36
C GLY A 162 -24.00 -7.57 2.22
N ILE A 163 -23.54 -6.94 3.31
CA ILE A 163 -22.31 -6.14 3.35
C ILE A 163 -21.19 -7.01 3.90
N ARG A 164 -20.00 -6.90 3.29
CA ARG A 164 -18.81 -7.64 3.71
C ARG A 164 -17.78 -6.71 4.29
N VAL A 165 -17.26 -7.05 5.45
CA VAL A 165 -16.09 -6.39 6.05
C VAL A 165 -15.01 -7.44 6.24
N VAL A 166 -13.86 -7.23 5.63
CA VAL A 166 -12.77 -8.21 5.61
C VAL A 166 -11.44 -7.54 5.95
N TYR A 167 -10.51 -8.35 6.44
CA TYR A 167 -9.16 -7.92 6.76
C TYR A 167 -8.18 -8.52 5.74
N CYS A 168 -7.34 -7.66 5.16
CA CYS A 168 -6.33 -8.01 4.16
C CYS A 168 -4.94 -7.83 4.78
N ASP A 169 -4.40 -8.90 5.35
CA ASP A 169 -3.09 -8.94 6.00
C ASP A 169 -1.93 -9.24 5.03
N GLU A 170 -2.20 -9.86 3.88
CA GLU A 170 -1.13 -10.30 2.98
C GLU A 170 -0.33 -9.13 2.37
N VAL A 171 -0.93 -7.94 2.32
CA VAL A 171 -0.25 -6.69 1.95
C VAL A 171 0.91 -6.34 2.89
N TYR A 172 0.86 -6.82 4.14
CA TYR A 172 1.88 -6.55 5.15
C TYR A 172 2.60 -7.84 5.57
N GLU A 173 1.90 -8.78 6.22
CA GLU A 173 2.55 -9.95 6.83
C GLU A 173 3.22 -10.84 5.78
N LYS A 174 2.46 -11.26 4.76
CA LYS A 174 2.96 -12.13 3.71
C LYS A 174 3.99 -11.42 2.82
N ALA A 175 3.73 -10.17 2.42
CA ALA A 175 4.64 -9.40 1.58
C ALA A 175 6.01 -9.20 2.25
N ASN A 176 6.04 -8.79 3.52
CA ASN A 176 7.29 -8.64 4.28
C ASN A 176 7.99 -9.99 4.47
N ALA A 177 7.26 -11.06 4.83
CA ALA A 177 7.86 -12.37 5.03
C ALA A 177 8.49 -12.94 3.75
N ASP A 178 7.86 -12.77 2.60
CA ASP A 178 8.41 -13.23 1.33
C ASP A 178 9.54 -12.32 0.81
N PHE A 179 9.50 -11.02 1.13
CA PHE A 179 10.61 -10.12 0.85
C PHE A 179 11.84 -10.44 1.69
N ASP A 180 11.68 -10.78 2.97
CA ASP A 180 12.79 -11.26 3.83
C ASP A 180 13.44 -12.53 3.26
N LYS A 181 12.63 -13.49 2.78
CA LYS A 181 13.17 -14.68 2.09
C LYS A 181 13.94 -14.30 0.83
N TYR A 182 13.45 -13.32 0.07
CA TYR A 182 14.15 -12.81 -1.09
C TYR A 182 15.51 -12.20 -0.70
N LEU A 183 15.56 -11.35 0.33
CA LEU A 183 16.80 -10.76 0.83
C LEU A 183 17.80 -11.85 1.25
N ALA A 184 17.35 -12.82 2.03
CA ALA A 184 18.18 -13.94 2.47
C ALA A 184 18.75 -14.75 1.29
N ALA A 185 17.92 -15.05 0.28
CA ALA A 185 18.34 -15.77 -0.92
C ALA A 185 19.38 -15.01 -1.77
N HIS A 186 19.49 -13.68 -1.59
CA HIS A 186 20.47 -12.83 -2.27
C HIS A 186 21.62 -12.38 -1.36
N GLY A 187 21.78 -13.03 -0.19
CA GLY A 187 22.86 -12.73 0.76
C GLY A 187 22.76 -11.34 1.40
N MET A 188 21.58 -10.73 1.41
CA MET A 188 21.33 -9.44 2.03
C MET A 188 20.92 -9.59 3.50
N PRO A 189 21.29 -8.64 4.38
CA PRO A 189 20.91 -8.71 5.78
C PRO A 189 19.40 -8.52 5.95
N LEU A 190 18.84 -9.15 6.98
CA LEU A 190 17.46 -8.89 7.40
C LEU A 190 17.39 -7.61 8.24
N SER A 191 16.21 -7.00 8.27
CA SER A 191 15.90 -5.86 9.13
C SER A 191 14.44 -5.90 9.52
N SER A 192 14.13 -5.47 10.74
CA SER A 192 12.75 -5.48 11.26
C SER A 192 12.15 -4.09 11.45
N HIS A 193 12.95 -3.02 11.36
CA HIS A 193 12.48 -1.63 11.46
C HIS A 193 13.49 -0.64 10.88
N ALA A 194 13.01 0.33 10.09
CA ALA A 194 13.81 1.35 9.41
C ALA A 194 14.94 0.77 8.54
N GLY A 195 14.68 -0.42 7.99
CA GLY A 195 15.62 -1.28 7.31
C GLY A 195 15.66 -1.19 5.80
N ILE A 196 16.21 -2.23 5.17
CA ILE A 196 16.16 -2.41 3.71
C ILE A 196 14.73 -2.29 3.18
N ALA A 197 13.75 -2.97 3.77
CA ALA A 197 12.36 -2.91 3.32
C ALA A 197 11.84 -1.47 3.26
N ASP A 198 11.81 -0.79 4.41
CA ASP A 198 11.30 0.58 4.54
C ASP A 198 12.08 1.58 3.67
N THR A 199 13.41 1.65 3.83
CA THR A 199 14.22 2.66 3.13
C THR A 199 14.19 2.42 1.63
N SER A 200 14.19 1.17 1.16
CA SER A 200 14.10 0.87 -0.26
C SER A 200 12.76 1.31 -0.85
N GLU A 201 11.64 0.99 -0.19
CA GLU A 201 10.30 1.36 -0.65
C GLU A 201 10.12 2.89 -0.65
N MET A 202 10.64 3.59 0.36
CA MET A 202 10.65 5.05 0.40
C MET A 202 11.54 5.67 -0.69
N LEU A 203 12.68 5.07 -1.03
CA LEU A 203 13.51 5.49 -2.16
C LEU A 203 12.79 5.33 -3.49
N TYR A 204 12.01 4.26 -3.66
CA TYR A 204 11.23 4.03 -4.88
C TYR A 204 10.07 5.01 -5.02
N LEU A 205 9.27 5.20 -3.97
CA LEU A 205 8.03 5.98 -4.03
C LEU A 205 8.24 7.49 -3.87
N GLY A 206 9.30 7.91 -3.18
CA GLY A 206 9.54 9.29 -2.79
C GLY A 206 11.00 9.72 -2.86
N GLY A 207 11.82 9.04 -3.69
CA GLY A 207 13.24 9.33 -3.86
C GLY A 207 13.53 10.79 -4.23
N ASP A 208 12.61 11.45 -4.92
CA ASP A 208 12.72 12.86 -5.34
C ASP A 208 11.79 13.80 -4.54
N LEU A 209 11.07 13.26 -3.56
CA LEU A 209 10.15 14.00 -2.68
C LEU A 209 10.74 14.24 -1.29
N GLY A 210 12.02 13.90 -1.08
CA GLY A 210 12.69 14.07 0.20
C GLY A 210 12.19 13.11 1.29
N TRP A 211 11.65 11.95 0.93
CA TRP A 211 11.25 10.94 1.92
C TRP A 211 12.46 10.28 2.59
N VAL A 212 13.59 10.23 1.87
CA VAL A 212 14.86 9.69 2.35
C VAL A 212 15.96 10.73 2.20
N ARG A 213 16.72 10.96 3.27
CA ARG A 213 17.99 11.69 3.30
C ARG A 213 19.08 10.77 2.75
N LYS A 214 19.26 10.78 1.41
CA LYS A 214 20.16 9.85 0.69
C LYS A 214 21.59 9.87 1.24
N GLU A 215 22.06 11.02 1.68
CA GLU A 215 23.35 11.26 2.31
C GLU A 215 23.53 10.51 3.65
N LEU A 216 22.44 10.17 4.34
CA LEU A 216 22.45 9.45 5.61
C LEU A 216 22.32 7.92 5.45
N VAL A 217 22.00 7.43 4.25
CA VAL A 217 21.82 5.98 4.01
C VAL A 217 23.13 5.22 4.20
N ALA A 218 24.28 5.80 3.83
CA ALA A 218 25.59 5.15 3.96
C ALA A 218 25.97 4.79 5.42
N THR A 219 25.36 5.47 6.40
CA THR A 219 25.58 5.24 7.84
C THR A 219 24.35 4.67 8.55
N ALA A 220 23.32 4.26 7.81
CA ALA A 220 22.06 3.74 8.35
C ALA A 220 22.18 2.29 8.82
N LEU A 221 22.96 2.07 9.87
CA LEU A 221 23.12 0.81 10.59
C LEU A 221 22.55 0.94 12.00
N GLY A 222 21.76 -0.04 12.44
CA GLY A 222 21.02 -0.01 13.70
C GLY A 222 21.43 -1.09 14.71
N ASP A 223 20.57 -1.26 15.72
CA ASP A 223 20.64 -2.40 16.63
C ASP A 223 20.44 -3.71 15.81
N PRO A 224 21.12 -4.83 16.14
CA PRO A 224 20.99 -6.07 15.37
C PRO A 224 19.56 -6.64 15.43
N VAL A 225 19.15 -7.32 14.35
CA VAL A 225 17.91 -8.10 14.34
C VAL A 225 18.07 -9.30 15.28
N ARG A 226 17.09 -9.51 16.14
CA ARG A 226 17.04 -10.66 17.06
C ARG A 226 16.16 -11.75 16.49
N LYS A 227 16.47 -13.00 16.81
CA LYS A 227 15.56 -14.11 16.49
C LYS A 227 14.28 -14.00 17.34
N PRO A 228 13.13 -14.44 16.83
CA PRO A 228 11.93 -14.54 17.65
C PRO A 228 12.20 -15.33 18.94
N GLY A 229 11.82 -14.76 20.09
CA GLY A 229 12.04 -15.36 21.42
C GLY A 229 13.44 -15.18 22.01
N GLU A 230 14.39 -14.57 21.29
CA GLU A 230 15.73 -14.31 21.81
C GLU A 230 15.72 -13.17 22.84
N PRO A 231 16.12 -13.42 24.10
CA PRO A 231 16.19 -12.38 25.11
C PRO A 231 17.26 -11.36 24.71
N ARG A 232 17.02 -10.11 25.07
CA ARG A 232 18.01 -9.06 24.85
C ARG A 232 19.19 -9.27 25.81
N ASP A 233 20.41 -9.31 25.29
CA ASP A 233 21.60 -9.20 26.12
C ASP A 233 21.63 -7.77 26.73
N PRO A 234 21.56 -7.64 28.07
CA PRO A 234 21.58 -6.33 28.73
C PRO A 234 22.92 -5.59 28.55
N ASN A 235 24.00 -6.30 28.20
CA ASN A 235 25.34 -5.73 28.03
C ASN A 235 25.67 -5.37 26.58
N ALA A 236 24.83 -5.75 25.62
CA ALA A 236 25.07 -5.45 24.21
C ALA A 236 25.03 -3.94 23.95
N ARG A 237 26.11 -3.41 23.34
CA ARG A 237 26.19 -2.00 22.93
C ARG A 237 25.02 -1.68 21.99
N ARG A 238 24.26 -0.65 22.35
CA ARG A 238 23.15 -0.14 21.52
C ARG A 238 23.62 0.98 20.62
N VAL A 239 23.14 0.97 19.38
CA VAL A 239 23.19 2.14 18.51
C VAL A 239 22.07 3.10 18.88
N ASN A 240 20.88 2.57 19.18
CA ASN A 240 19.70 3.33 19.64
C ASN A 240 19.37 4.55 18.76
N ASN A 241 19.44 4.39 17.44
CA ASN A 241 19.15 5.42 16.45
C ASN A 241 17.80 5.23 15.74
N GLY A 242 16.97 4.28 16.20
CA GLY A 242 15.68 3.97 15.58
C GLY A 242 15.74 3.00 14.40
N ILE A 243 16.88 2.36 14.14
CA ILE A 243 17.00 1.26 13.17
C ILE A 243 17.17 -0.08 13.92
N THR A 244 16.51 -1.12 13.42
CA THR A 244 16.78 -2.52 13.81
C THR A 244 17.17 -3.33 12.59
N GLY A 245 18.47 -3.51 12.37
CA GLY A 245 19.08 -4.13 11.19
C GLY A 245 20.01 -3.19 10.44
N ASP A 246 20.12 -3.38 9.13
CA ASP A 246 21.02 -2.62 8.26
C ASP A 246 20.26 -2.10 7.05
N ALA A 247 20.20 -0.78 6.86
CA ALA A 247 19.53 -0.14 5.74
C ALA A 247 20.50 0.34 4.64
N ARG A 248 21.81 0.20 4.83
CA ARG A 248 22.83 0.65 3.85
C ARG A 248 22.66 0.00 2.46
N PRO A 249 22.23 -1.27 2.33
CA PRO A 249 22.02 -1.88 1.01
C PRO A 249 20.74 -1.45 0.29
N SER A 250 19.97 -0.48 0.84
CA SER A 250 18.68 -0.08 0.29
C SER A 250 18.79 0.51 -1.11
N THR A 251 17.87 0.15 -2.00
CA THR A 251 17.81 0.69 -3.37
C THR A 251 16.36 0.86 -3.81
N ALA A 252 16.10 1.79 -4.75
CA ALA A 252 14.78 1.93 -5.35
C ALA A 252 14.31 0.64 -6.06
N ALA A 253 15.23 -0.17 -6.59
CA ALA A 253 14.88 -1.44 -7.23
C ALA A 253 14.31 -2.48 -6.23
N LEU A 254 14.91 -2.57 -5.04
CA LEU A 254 14.36 -3.37 -3.94
C LEU A 254 13.00 -2.83 -3.49
N GLY A 255 12.85 -1.51 -3.44
CA GLY A 255 11.61 -0.85 -3.07
C GLY A 255 10.48 -1.15 -4.03
N LYS A 256 10.76 -1.06 -5.33
CA LYS A 256 9.81 -1.46 -6.37
C LYS A 256 9.36 -2.91 -6.21
N ARG A 257 10.30 -3.82 -5.93
CA ARG A 257 9.97 -5.24 -5.72
C ARG A 257 9.02 -5.43 -4.55
N LEU A 258 9.33 -4.83 -3.40
CA LEU A 258 8.46 -4.93 -2.22
C LEU A 258 7.09 -4.31 -2.49
N PHE A 259 7.05 -3.12 -3.08
CA PHE A 259 5.80 -2.46 -3.47
C PHE A 259 4.94 -3.32 -4.40
N ASP A 260 5.54 -3.90 -5.44
CA ASP A 260 4.83 -4.79 -6.37
C ASP A 260 4.27 -6.03 -5.62
N MET A 261 5.06 -6.64 -4.72
CA MET A 261 4.60 -7.75 -3.88
C MET A 261 3.40 -7.36 -3.01
N LYS A 262 3.48 -6.22 -2.29
CA LYS A 262 2.40 -5.72 -1.43
C LYS A 262 1.11 -5.57 -2.23
N VAL A 263 1.18 -4.88 -3.37
CA VAL A 263 0.02 -4.62 -4.23
C VAL A 263 -0.57 -5.91 -4.80
N GLU A 264 0.26 -6.81 -5.34
CA GLU A 264 -0.21 -8.07 -5.92
C GLU A 264 -0.85 -8.98 -4.87
N TYR A 265 -0.24 -9.10 -3.70
CA TYR A 265 -0.75 -9.93 -2.62
C TYR A 265 -2.08 -9.39 -2.10
N ALA A 266 -2.18 -8.07 -1.90
CA ALA A 266 -3.44 -7.44 -1.51
C ALA A 266 -4.56 -7.70 -2.52
N VAL A 267 -4.33 -7.44 -3.81
CA VAL A 267 -5.33 -7.66 -4.86
C VAL A 267 -5.79 -9.12 -4.90
N ASN A 268 -4.84 -10.05 -4.87
CA ASN A 268 -5.14 -11.48 -4.90
C ASN A 268 -5.92 -11.93 -3.65
N GLN A 269 -5.56 -11.43 -2.47
CA GLN A 269 -6.26 -11.76 -1.24
C GLN A 269 -7.68 -11.17 -1.23
N ILE A 270 -7.84 -9.91 -1.64
CA ILE A 270 -9.15 -9.25 -1.72
C ILE A 270 -10.07 -10.01 -2.68
N HIS A 271 -9.58 -10.42 -3.85
CA HIS A 271 -10.35 -11.28 -4.75
C HIS A 271 -10.77 -12.60 -4.11
N ARG A 272 -9.92 -13.25 -3.31
CA ARG A 272 -10.31 -14.48 -2.58
C ARG A 272 -11.36 -14.21 -1.52
N LEU A 273 -11.18 -13.16 -0.71
CA LEU A 273 -12.08 -12.78 0.39
C LEU A 273 -13.45 -12.32 -0.12
N LEU A 274 -13.49 -11.63 -1.27
CA LEU A 274 -14.69 -11.06 -1.88
C LEU A 274 -15.25 -11.89 -3.06
N GLY A 275 -14.57 -12.93 -3.51
CA GLY A 275 -15.00 -13.79 -4.62
C GLY A 275 -15.77 -15.05 -4.20
N GLY A 276 -15.90 -15.33 -2.89
CA GLY A 276 -16.45 -16.57 -2.32
C GLY A 276 -17.96 -16.82 -2.47
N GLY A 277 -18.58 -16.43 -3.59
CA GLY A 277 -19.92 -16.88 -3.98
C GLY A 277 -19.86 -18.13 -4.87
N LYS A 278 -20.01 -19.32 -4.25
CA LYS A 278 -19.92 -20.69 -4.80
C LYS A 278 -18.57 -21.09 -5.46
N PRO A 279 -17.98 -22.24 -5.09
CA PRO A 279 -16.90 -22.81 -5.89
C PRO A 279 -17.46 -23.18 -7.27
N ALA A 280 -16.84 -22.66 -8.33
CA ALA A 280 -17.04 -23.15 -9.68
C ALA A 280 -16.74 -24.65 -9.67
N GLY A 281 -17.73 -25.45 -10.05
CA GLY A 281 -17.60 -26.90 -10.12
C GLY A 281 -16.36 -27.25 -10.94
N THR A 282 -15.56 -28.16 -10.39
CA THR A 282 -14.54 -28.91 -11.10
C THR A 282 -15.18 -29.49 -12.36
N GLN A 283 -14.81 -28.94 -13.52
CA GLN A 283 -14.98 -29.68 -14.77
C GLN A 283 -13.83 -30.69 -14.86
N GLN A 284 -14.24 -31.90 -15.20
CA GLN A 284 -13.48 -33.15 -15.28
C GLN A 284 -12.29 -33.06 -16.22
#